data_AF-A0A7W0YZV6-F1
#
_entry.id   AF-A0A7W0YZV6-F1
#
_cell.length_a   1.000
_cell.length_b   1.000
_cell.length_c   1.000
_cell.angle_alpha   90.00
_cell.angle_beta   90.00
_cell.angle_gamma   90.00
#
_symmetry.space_group_name_H-M   'P 1'
#
loop_
_entity.id
_entity.type
_entity.pdbx_description
1 polymer ?
#
loop_
_entity_poly.entity_id
_entity_poly.type
_entity_poly.pdbx_seq_one_letter_code
_entity_poly.pdbx_strand_id
1 'polypeptide(L)'
;MSKLLPRVLALLAVMCLAGVAWTPSSDARAERSLIEATDNLRAETWRLQRLMGRSRTPSAFSERRTVSARYRVWVLRLWRERAVRARRAAARPPHRSAWLCLQRHEGRWNDPHAPYYGGLQMDITFQRAYGRDLLRQKGTADRWTPLEQMWVAERAIRSGRGFWPWPNTARMCGLL
;
A
#
# COMPACT_ATOMS: atom_id res chain seq x y z
N MET A 1 42.66 44.97 -65.08
CA MET A 1 41.38 44.63 -64.42
C MET A 1 41.54 43.32 -63.65
N SER A 2 41.98 43.38 -62.39
CA SER A 2 42.03 42.23 -61.48
C SER A 2 41.71 42.72 -60.08
N LYS A 3 40.58 42.26 -59.53
CA LYS A 3 40.07 42.56 -58.18
C LYS A 3 40.74 41.63 -57.16
N LEU A 4 41.00 42.10 -55.94
CA LEU A 4 40.93 41.32 -54.68
C LEU A 4 41.17 42.27 -53.48
N LEU A 5 40.09 42.58 -52.75
CA LEU A 5 40.09 43.22 -51.42
C LEU A 5 39.85 42.13 -50.34
N PRO A 6 40.23 42.38 -49.07
CA PRO A 6 40.61 41.36 -48.10
C PRO A 6 39.46 40.82 -47.25
N ARG A 7 39.72 39.64 -46.67
CA ARG A 7 38.86 38.86 -45.76
C ARG A 7 38.57 39.64 -44.47
N VAL A 8 37.28 39.89 -44.20
CA VAL A 8 36.81 40.38 -42.90
C VAL A 8 36.62 39.18 -41.97
N LEU A 9 37.40 39.14 -40.89
CA LEU A 9 37.22 38.21 -39.75
C LEU A 9 36.03 38.69 -38.92
N ALA A 10 34.98 37.88 -38.83
CA ALA A 10 33.90 38.04 -37.86
C ALA A 10 34.15 37.11 -36.66
N LEU A 11 34.55 37.68 -35.52
CA LEU A 11 34.62 37.01 -34.23
C LEU A 11 33.20 36.89 -33.64
N LEU A 12 32.62 35.68 -33.67
CA LEU A 12 31.43 35.34 -32.90
C LEU A 12 31.86 34.83 -31.53
N ALA A 13 31.72 35.68 -30.51
CA ALA A 13 31.85 35.28 -29.11
C ALA A 13 30.61 34.47 -28.70
N VAL A 14 30.73 33.14 -28.74
CA VAL A 14 29.74 32.23 -28.16
C VAL A 14 29.91 32.26 -26.63
N MET A 15 29.08 33.06 -25.94
CA MET A 15 28.91 32.92 -24.49
C MET A 15 28.16 31.61 -24.23
N CYS A 16 28.91 30.53 -23.98
CA CYS A 16 28.37 29.31 -23.41
C CYS A 16 27.86 29.61 -21.99
N LEU A 17 26.55 29.80 -21.83
CA LEU A 17 25.86 29.64 -20.56
C LEU A 17 25.97 28.15 -20.17
N ALA A 18 27.07 27.78 -19.54
CA ALA A 18 27.17 26.52 -18.83
C ALA A 18 26.12 26.53 -17.72
N GLY A 19 24.97 25.89 -17.97
CA GLY A 19 23.97 25.65 -16.95
C GLY A 19 24.62 24.87 -15.81
N VAL A 20 24.85 25.56 -14.69
CA VAL A 20 25.35 24.92 -13.47
C VAL A 20 24.28 23.92 -13.04
N ALA A 21 24.53 22.64 -13.28
CA ALA A 21 23.69 21.57 -12.75
C ALA A 21 23.78 21.63 -11.22
N TRP A 22 22.77 22.21 -10.58
CA TRP A 22 22.69 22.34 -9.12
C TRP A 22 22.56 20.95 -8.51
N THR A 23 23.67 20.39 -8.03
CA THR A 23 23.66 19.13 -7.29
C THR A 23 23.21 19.41 -5.85
N PRO A 24 22.21 18.70 -5.33
CA PRO A 24 21.79 18.88 -3.95
C PRO A 24 22.96 18.60 -3.00
N SER A 25 23.07 19.42 -1.94
CA SER A 25 23.98 19.13 -0.83
C SER A 25 23.68 17.76 -0.21
N SER A 26 24.68 17.15 0.44
CA SER A 26 24.52 15.89 1.18
C SER A 26 23.35 15.96 2.16
N ASP A 27 23.20 17.10 2.83
CA ASP A 27 22.17 17.32 3.84
C ASP A 27 20.78 17.37 3.19
N ALA A 28 20.62 18.10 2.08
CA ALA A 28 19.37 18.15 1.33
C ALA A 28 18.97 16.77 0.75
N ARG A 29 19.94 15.92 0.45
CA ARG A 29 19.70 14.52 0.03
C ARG A 29 19.29 13.64 1.20
N ALA A 30 19.98 13.75 2.34
CA ALA A 30 19.65 13.01 3.56
C ALA A 30 18.26 13.38 4.07
N GLU A 31 17.90 14.67 4.07
CA GLU A 31 16.57 15.14 4.44
C GLU A 31 15.47 14.54 3.56
N ARG A 32 15.66 14.58 2.24
CA ARG A 32 14.71 13.96 1.28
C ARG A 32 14.52 12.47 1.57
N SER A 33 15.61 11.75 1.85
CA SER A 33 15.55 10.33 2.20
C SER A 33 14.74 10.07 3.48
N LEU A 34 14.87 10.91 4.51
CA LEU A 34 14.07 10.77 5.74
C LEU A 34 12.57 11.00 5.50
N ILE A 35 12.22 11.99 4.67
CA ILE A 35 10.82 12.28 4.32
C ILE A 35 10.23 11.11 3.50
N GLU A 36 10.95 10.63 2.50
CA GLU A 36 10.53 9.50 1.66
C GLU A 36 10.35 8.22 2.49
N ALA A 37 11.30 7.90 3.38
CA ALA A 37 11.16 6.76 4.28
C ALA A 37 9.93 6.88 5.20
N THR A 38 9.65 8.10 5.68
CA THR A 38 8.45 8.39 6.48
C THR A 38 7.18 8.19 5.66
N ASP A 39 7.16 8.65 4.41
CA ASP A 39 6.03 8.50 3.49
C ASP A 39 5.73 7.03 3.21
N ASN A 40 6.76 6.22 2.96
CA ASN A 40 6.62 4.79 2.71
C ASN A 40 6.02 4.05 3.92
N LEU A 41 6.52 4.33 5.13
CA LEU A 41 6.00 3.75 6.37
C LEU A 41 4.55 4.19 6.64
N ARG A 42 4.22 5.44 6.34
CA ARG A 42 2.85 5.97 6.47
C ARG A 42 1.89 5.30 5.48
N ALA A 43 2.28 5.22 4.21
CA ALA A 43 1.48 4.59 3.17
C ALA A 43 1.19 3.12 3.49
N GLU A 44 2.21 2.38 3.96
CA GLU A 44 2.04 1.01 4.41
C GLU A 44 1.09 0.90 5.61
N THR A 45 1.28 1.75 6.63
CA THR A 45 0.42 1.78 7.82
C THR A 45 -1.04 1.98 7.40
N TRP A 46 -1.31 2.96 6.55
CA TRP A 46 -2.66 3.26 6.06
C TRP A 46 -3.24 2.17 5.16
N ARG A 47 -2.42 1.50 4.34
CA ARG A 47 -2.85 0.36 3.54
C ARG A 47 -3.31 -0.79 4.44
N LEU A 48 -2.55 -1.12 5.48
CA LEU A 48 -2.90 -2.17 6.44
C LEU A 48 -4.12 -1.78 7.28
N GLN A 49 -4.25 -0.53 7.70
CA GLN A 49 -5.45 -0.05 8.39
C GLN A 49 -6.70 -0.17 7.52
N ARG A 50 -6.61 0.21 6.24
CA ARG A 50 -7.70 0.03 5.28
C ARG A 50 -8.08 -1.44 5.12
N LEU A 51 -7.10 -2.32 4.97
CA LEU A 51 -7.34 -3.77 4.88
C LEU A 51 -8.11 -4.28 6.10
N MET A 52 -7.70 -3.88 7.30
CA MET A 52 -8.36 -4.25 8.55
C MET A 52 -9.71 -3.55 8.77
N GLY A 53 -10.11 -2.61 7.91
CA GLY A 53 -11.30 -1.77 8.07
C GLY A 53 -11.21 -0.79 9.25
N ARG A 54 -10.01 -0.32 9.59
CA ARG A 54 -9.74 0.67 10.64
C ARG A 54 -9.56 2.08 10.04
N SER A 55 -9.93 3.10 10.81
CA SER A 55 -9.63 4.50 10.47
C SER A 55 -8.12 4.71 10.33
N ARG A 56 -7.74 5.57 9.38
CA ARG A 56 -6.34 5.92 9.16
C ARG A 56 -5.80 6.74 10.32
N THR A 57 -4.60 6.44 10.79
CA THR A 57 -3.94 7.29 11.79
C THR A 57 -3.67 8.68 11.20
N PRO A 58 -4.12 9.78 11.82
CA PRO A 58 -3.88 11.13 11.31
C PRO A 58 -2.38 11.48 11.20
N SER A 59 -2.05 12.37 10.27
CA SER A 59 -0.70 12.89 10.05
C SER A 59 -0.77 14.37 9.69
N ALA A 60 -0.05 15.22 10.42
CA ALA A 60 0.03 16.66 10.14
C ALA A 60 1.11 17.03 9.10
N PHE A 61 1.86 16.04 8.61
CA PHE A 61 2.98 16.20 7.67
C PHE A 61 4.01 17.26 8.10
N SER A 62 4.16 17.44 9.41
CA SER A 62 5.03 18.45 10.01
C SER A 62 6.49 18.28 9.61
N GLU A 63 6.93 17.05 9.33
CA GLU A 63 8.29 16.73 8.88
C GLU A 63 8.69 17.41 7.56
N ARG A 64 7.70 17.82 6.75
CA ARG A 64 7.92 18.51 5.48
C ARG A 64 8.20 20.01 5.64
N ARG A 65 7.74 20.58 6.75
CA ARG A 65 7.79 22.03 7.02
C ARG A 65 8.89 22.42 8.02
N THR A 66 9.39 21.46 8.78
CA THR A 66 10.45 21.70 9.77
C THR A 66 11.84 21.67 9.15
N VAL A 67 12.73 22.52 9.65
CA VAL A 67 14.17 22.51 9.37
C VAL A 67 14.96 21.58 10.31
N SER A 68 14.33 21.07 11.37
CA SER A 68 15.02 20.26 12.38
C SER A 68 15.23 18.82 11.91
N ALA A 69 16.48 18.46 11.61
CA ALA A 69 16.87 17.09 11.29
C ALA A 69 16.51 16.09 12.41
N ARG A 70 16.73 16.47 13.68
CA ARG A 70 16.37 15.65 14.85
C ARG A 70 14.86 15.39 14.90
N TYR A 71 14.03 16.38 14.60
CA TYR A 71 12.58 16.19 14.54
C TYR A 71 12.18 15.24 13.41
N ARG A 72 12.77 15.35 12.22
CA ARG A 72 12.50 14.42 11.11
C ARG A 72 12.87 12.98 11.46
N VAL A 73 14.01 12.76 12.12
CA VAL A 73 14.40 11.43 12.63
C VAL A 73 13.39 10.90 13.65
N TRP A 74 12.89 11.76 14.55
CA TRP A 74 11.85 11.38 15.50
C TRP A 74 10.54 10.97 14.80
N VAL A 75 10.07 11.73 13.81
CA VAL A 75 8.88 11.40 13.02
C VAL A 75 9.06 10.07 12.28
N LEU A 76 10.23 9.83 11.68
CA LEU A 76 10.56 8.56 11.03
C LEU A 76 10.43 7.39 12.01
N ARG A 77 11.00 7.50 13.21
CA ARG A 77 10.93 6.47 14.26
C ARG A 77 9.48 6.19 14.68
N LEU A 78 8.70 7.26 14.87
CA LEU A 78 7.28 7.16 15.19
C LEU A 78 6.51 6.38 14.12
N TRP A 79 6.72 6.68 12.83
CA TRP A 79 6.06 5.95 11.74
C TRP A 79 6.55 4.51 11.59
N ARG A 80 7.83 4.24 11.91
CA ARG A 80 8.36 2.87 11.95
C ARG A 80 7.63 2.01 12.97
N GLU A 81 7.42 2.52 14.18
CA GLU A 81 6.69 1.81 15.22
C GLU A 81 5.23 1.58 14.85
N ARG A 82 4.57 2.59 14.27
CA ARG A 82 3.18 2.47 13.78
C ARG A 82 3.05 1.40 12.70
N ALA A 83 3.98 1.36 11.74
CA ALA A 83 4.00 0.35 10.69
C ALA A 83 4.20 -1.07 11.27
N VAL A 84 5.12 -1.24 12.23
CA VAL A 84 5.32 -2.53 12.92
C VAL A 84 4.04 -2.99 13.64
N ARG A 85 3.36 -2.09 14.35
CA ARG A 85 2.08 -2.41 15.02
C ARG A 85 1.00 -2.79 14.00
N ALA A 86 0.90 -2.05 12.90
CA ALA A 86 -0.06 -2.33 11.84
C ALA A 86 0.20 -3.69 11.17
N ARG A 87 1.47 -4.04 10.90
CA ARG A 87 1.85 -5.36 10.36
C ARG A 87 1.48 -6.50 11.32
N ARG A 88 1.82 -6.36 12.60
CA ARG A 88 1.50 -7.37 13.63
C ARG A 88 -0.01 -7.58 13.75
N ALA A 89 -0.79 -6.50 13.70
CA ALA A 89 -2.25 -6.58 13.72
C ALA A 89 -2.80 -7.24 12.45
N ALA A 90 -2.34 -6.83 11.27
CA ALA A 90 -2.80 -7.37 9.99
C ALA A 90 -2.47 -8.87 9.82
N ALA A 91 -1.39 -9.36 10.43
CA ALA A 91 -1.04 -10.77 10.44
C ALA A 91 -1.93 -11.63 11.36
N ARG A 92 -2.79 -11.02 12.19
CA ARG A 92 -3.60 -11.69 13.21
C ARG A 92 -5.08 -11.28 13.09
N PRO A 93 -5.79 -11.72 12.04
CA PRO A 93 -7.23 -11.54 11.98
C PRO A 93 -7.91 -12.21 13.20
N PRO A 94 -8.93 -11.59 13.82
CA PRO A 94 -9.56 -12.06 15.07
C PRO A 94 -9.97 -13.54 15.06
N HIS A 95 -10.57 -14.02 13.96
CA HIS A 95 -11.08 -15.38 13.81
C HIS A 95 -10.20 -16.24 12.90
N ARG A 96 -8.87 -16.05 12.94
CA ARG A 96 -7.91 -16.75 12.06
C ARG A 96 -8.11 -18.27 12.03
N SER A 97 -8.29 -18.91 13.18
CA SER A 97 -8.50 -20.36 13.27
C SER A 97 -9.80 -20.80 12.59
N ALA A 98 -10.88 -20.04 12.75
CA ALA A 98 -12.17 -20.29 12.08
C ALA A 98 -12.02 -20.19 10.56
N TRP A 99 -11.37 -19.14 10.04
CA TRP A 99 -11.13 -18.99 8.61
C TRP A 99 -10.28 -20.11 8.03
N LEU A 100 -9.26 -20.56 8.76
CA LEU A 100 -8.47 -21.71 8.36
C LEU A 100 -9.31 -22.99 8.35
N CYS A 101 -10.22 -23.18 9.31
CA CYS A 101 -11.13 -24.31 9.31
C CYS A 101 -12.05 -24.30 8.08
N LEU A 102 -12.73 -23.18 7.84
CA LEU A 102 -13.58 -23.01 6.66
C LEU A 102 -12.80 -23.29 5.38
N GLN A 103 -11.63 -22.66 5.22
CA GLN A 103 -10.83 -22.82 4.00
C GLN A 103 -10.44 -24.28 3.71
N ARG A 104 -10.16 -25.10 4.72
CA ARG A 104 -9.86 -26.53 4.49
C ARG A 104 -11.02 -27.28 3.84
N HIS A 105 -12.26 -26.85 4.06
CA HIS A 105 -13.47 -27.48 3.53
C HIS A 105 -14.02 -26.77 2.28
N GLU A 106 -13.68 -25.49 2.09
CA GLU A 106 -14.20 -24.66 0.99
C GLU A 106 -13.34 -24.76 -0.28
N GLY A 107 -12.02 -24.60 -0.20
CA GLY A 107 -11.19 -24.64 -1.40
C GLY A 107 -9.76 -24.12 -1.24
N ARG A 108 -9.00 -24.13 -2.34
CA ARG A 108 -7.63 -23.60 -2.35
C ARG A 108 -7.65 -22.08 -2.30
N TRP A 109 -6.69 -21.45 -1.63
CA TRP A 109 -6.61 -19.98 -1.53
C TRP A 109 -6.63 -19.26 -2.88
N ASN A 110 -6.08 -19.88 -3.92
CA ASN A 110 -5.97 -19.35 -5.27
C ASN A 110 -6.97 -19.97 -6.26
N ASP A 111 -8.09 -20.51 -5.78
CA ASP A 111 -9.10 -21.15 -6.63
C ASP A 111 -9.83 -20.15 -7.55
N PRO A 112 -9.66 -20.23 -8.88
CA PRO A 112 -10.23 -19.27 -9.83
C PRO A 112 -11.62 -19.66 -10.36
N HIS A 113 -12.18 -20.79 -9.94
CA HIS A 113 -13.37 -21.37 -10.59
C HIS A 113 -14.66 -20.63 -10.21
N ALA A 114 -15.21 -19.88 -11.17
CA ALA A 114 -16.51 -19.26 -11.02
C ALA A 114 -17.60 -20.27 -10.62
N PRO A 115 -18.61 -19.89 -9.81
CA PRO A 115 -18.94 -18.51 -9.41
C PRO A 115 -18.32 -18.03 -8.07
N TYR A 116 -17.55 -18.88 -7.39
CA TYR A 116 -16.98 -18.61 -6.07
C TYR A 116 -15.45 -18.61 -6.13
N TYR A 117 -14.80 -17.62 -5.53
CA TYR A 117 -13.37 -17.41 -5.74
C TYR A 117 -12.58 -17.52 -4.44
N GLY A 118 -11.37 -18.06 -4.55
CA GLY A 118 -10.41 -18.17 -3.47
C GLY A 118 -10.76 -19.23 -2.42
N GLY A 119 -9.98 -19.24 -1.34
CA GLY A 119 -10.04 -20.29 -0.32
C GLY A 119 -11.27 -20.22 0.57
N LEU A 120 -11.92 -19.07 0.62
CA LEU A 120 -13.20 -18.89 1.31
C LEU A 120 -14.38 -18.83 0.32
N GLN A 121 -14.20 -19.26 -0.93
CA GLN A 121 -15.29 -19.41 -1.92
C GLN A 121 -16.23 -18.19 -1.93
N MET A 122 -15.67 -16.99 -2.11
CA MET A 122 -16.46 -15.74 -2.05
C MET A 122 -17.06 -15.42 -3.41
N ASP A 123 -18.37 -15.23 -3.50
CA ASP A 123 -19.01 -14.73 -4.73
C ASP A 123 -18.70 -13.24 -5.00
N ILE A 124 -18.99 -12.78 -6.22
CA ILE A 124 -18.74 -11.39 -6.64
C ILE A 124 -19.52 -10.37 -5.80
N THR A 125 -20.73 -10.69 -5.35
CA THR A 125 -21.55 -9.78 -4.53
C THR A 125 -20.91 -9.60 -3.15
N PHE A 126 -20.47 -10.68 -2.53
CA PHE A 126 -19.70 -10.66 -1.27
C PHE A 126 -18.42 -9.87 -1.42
N GLN A 127 -17.65 -10.13 -2.49
CA GLN A 127 -16.42 -9.41 -2.78
C GLN A 127 -16.66 -7.91 -3.03
N ARG A 128 -17.76 -7.53 -3.69
CA ARG A 128 -18.14 -6.12 -3.88
C ARG A 128 -18.54 -5.45 -2.57
N ALA A 129 -19.29 -6.15 -1.72
CA ALA A 129 -19.76 -5.59 -0.44
C ALA A 129 -18.61 -5.39 0.55
N TYR A 130 -17.75 -6.40 0.70
CA TYR A 130 -16.76 -6.42 1.78
C TYR A 130 -15.32 -6.26 1.30
N GLY A 131 -15.03 -6.39 0.02
CA GLY A 131 -13.67 -6.34 -0.56
C GLY A 131 -13.50 -5.38 -1.73
N ARG A 132 -14.39 -4.39 -1.88
CA ARG A 132 -14.44 -3.47 -3.05
C ARG A 132 -13.08 -2.94 -3.50
N ASP A 133 -12.22 -2.58 -2.55
CA ASP A 133 -10.91 -2.02 -2.83
C ASP A 133 -9.95 -3.05 -3.42
N LEU A 134 -9.95 -4.27 -2.88
CA LEU A 134 -9.17 -5.40 -3.40
C LEU A 134 -9.72 -5.85 -4.76
N LEU A 135 -11.04 -5.93 -4.90
CA LEU A 135 -11.68 -6.32 -6.15
C LEU A 135 -11.27 -5.40 -7.31
N ARG A 136 -11.20 -4.09 -7.07
CA ARG A 136 -10.76 -3.11 -8.08
C ARG A 136 -9.27 -3.17 -8.41
N GLN A 137 -8.42 -3.43 -7.41
CA GLN A 137 -6.97 -3.39 -7.56
C GLN A 137 -6.38 -4.71 -8.07
N LYS A 138 -6.97 -5.83 -7.66
CA LYS A 138 -6.41 -7.17 -7.88
C LYS A 138 -7.31 -8.07 -8.72
N GLY A 139 -8.59 -7.75 -8.86
CA GLY A 139 -9.59 -8.69 -9.40
C GLY A 139 -10.15 -9.58 -8.29
N THR A 140 -10.57 -10.79 -8.63
CA THR A 140 -11.30 -11.70 -7.73
C THR A 140 -10.45 -12.28 -6.59
N ALA A 141 -11.11 -12.89 -5.61
CA ALA A 141 -10.49 -13.36 -4.37
C ALA A 141 -9.35 -14.37 -4.54
N ASP A 142 -9.31 -15.12 -5.64
CA ASP A 142 -8.19 -15.99 -6.04
C ASP A 142 -6.85 -15.25 -6.17
N ARG A 143 -6.90 -13.93 -6.42
CA ARG A 143 -5.72 -13.05 -6.55
C ARG A 143 -5.37 -12.33 -5.26
N TRP A 144 -6.13 -12.55 -4.20
CA TRP A 144 -5.90 -11.95 -2.89
C TRP A 144 -5.09 -12.90 -2.03
N THR A 145 -4.22 -12.34 -1.20
CA THR A 145 -3.49 -13.15 -0.21
C THR A 145 -4.48 -13.79 0.79
N PRO A 146 -4.11 -14.91 1.44
CA PRO A 146 -4.96 -15.52 2.47
C PRO A 146 -5.39 -14.53 3.56
N LEU A 147 -4.48 -13.67 4.03
CA LEU A 147 -4.81 -12.64 5.02
C LEU A 147 -5.82 -11.62 4.49
N GLU A 148 -5.74 -11.26 3.20
CA GLU A 148 -6.70 -10.35 2.60
C GLU A 148 -8.10 -10.96 2.53
N GLN A 149 -8.21 -12.22 2.13
CA GLN A 149 -9.47 -12.96 2.16
C GLN A 149 -10.04 -13.03 3.59
N MET A 150 -9.21 -13.37 4.58
CA MET A 150 -9.61 -13.38 5.99
C MET A 150 -10.11 -12.00 6.44
N TRP A 151 -9.40 -10.91 6.16
CA TRP A 151 -9.84 -9.56 6.55
C TRP A 151 -11.10 -9.08 5.83
N VAL A 152 -11.36 -9.54 4.61
CA VAL A 152 -12.65 -9.34 3.92
C VAL A 152 -13.77 -10.10 4.66
N ALA A 153 -13.52 -11.34 5.07
CA ALA A 153 -14.48 -12.11 5.87
C ALA A 153 -14.73 -11.48 7.25
N GLU A 154 -13.69 -10.96 7.91
CA GLU A 154 -13.84 -10.19 9.16
C GLU A 154 -14.69 -8.93 8.99
N ARG A 155 -14.64 -8.27 7.82
CA ARG A 155 -15.53 -7.15 7.52
C ARG A 155 -16.99 -7.59 7.48
N ALA A 156 -17.27 -8.77 6.91
CA ALA A 156 -18.62 -9.33 6.89
C ALA A 156 -19.12 -9.72 8.30
N ILE A 157 -18.25 -10.27 9.16
CA ILE A 157 -18.61 -10.49 10.57
C ILE A 157 -18.99 -9.18 11.25
N ARG A 158 -18.16 -8.13 11.11
CA ARG A 158 -18.44 -6.82 11.73
C ARG A 158 -19.71 -6.14 11.21
N SER A 159 -20.17 -6.49 10.02
CA SER A 159 -21.46 -6.00 9.48
C SER A 159 -22.65 -6.87 9.89
N GLY A 160 -22.47 -7.83 10.80
CA GLY A 160 -23.55 -8.68 11.33
C GLY A 160 -23.83 -9.95 10.53
N ARG A 161 -23.04 -10.29 9.50
CA ARG A 161 -23.27 -11.53 8.72
C ARG A 161 -22.91 -12.80 9.49
N GLY A 162 -22.03 -12.70 10.50
CA GLY A 162 -21.46 -13.86 11.17
C GLY A 162 -20.79 -14.85 10.19
N PHE A 163 -20.89 -16.15 10.49
CA PHE A 163 -20.39 -17.23 9.63
C PHE A 163 -21.44 -17.81 8.66
N TRP A 164 -22.65 -17.22 8.63
CA TRP A 164 -23.76 -17.65 7.77
C TRP A 164 -23.50 -17.70 6.25
N PRO A 165 -22.53 -16.95 5.67
CA PRO A 165 -22.16 -17.16 4.27
C PRO A 165 -21.61 -18.56 3.95
N TRP A 166 -21.19 -19.30 4.97
CA TRP A 166 -20.60 -20.63 4.86
C TRP A 166 -21.36 -21.65 5.71
N PRO A 167 -22.68 -21.87 5.49
CA PRO A 167 -23.54 -22.50 6.49
C PRO A 167 -23.18 -23.97 6.80
N ASN A 168 -22.75 -24.74 5.80
CA ASN A 168 -22.42 -26.15 6.00
C ASN A 168 -21.05 -26.32 6.64
N THR A 169 -20.04 -25.64 6.10
CA THR A 169 -18.66 -25.67 6.60
C THR A 169 -18.53 -25.00 7.96
N ALA A 170 -19.29 -23.94 8.24
CA ALA A 170 -19.33 -23.31 9.55
C ALA A 170 -19.89 -24.25 10.63
N ARG A 171 -20.91 -25.08 10.32
CA ARG A 171 -21.35 -26.15 11.23
C ARG A 171 -20.29 -27.22 11.45
N MET A 172 -19.61 -27.66 10.37
CA MET A 172 -18.48 -28.61 10.50
C MET A 172 -17.34 -28.04 11.35
N CYS A 173 -17.19 -26.72 11.37
CA CYS A 173 -16.20 -26.00 12.16
C CYS A 173 -16.70 -25.56 13.55
N GLY A 174 -17.94 -25.87 13.95
CA GLY A 174 -18.52 -25.50 15.25
C GLY A 174 -18.73 -23.99 15.45
N LEU A 175 -19.03 -23.26 14.38
CA LEU A 175 -19.17 -21.79 14.36
C LEU A 175 -20.63 -21.31 14.34
N LEU A 176 -21.58 -22.21 14.10
CA LEU A 176 -23.02 -21.98 14.00
C LEU A 176 -23.79 -23.04 14.80
#